data_AF-X0YJA7-F1
#
_entry.id   AF-X0YJA7-F1
#
_cell.length_a   1.000
_cell.length_b   1.000
_cell.length_c   1.000
_cell.angle_alpha   90.00
_cell.angle_beta   90.00
_cell.angle_gamma   90.00
#
_symmetry.space_group_name_H-M   'P 1'
#
loop_
_entity.id
_entity.type
_entity.pdbx_description
1 polymer ?
#
loop_
_entity_poly.entity_id
_entity_poly.type
_entity_poly.pdbx_seq_one_letter_code
_entity_poly.pdbx_strand_id
1 'polypeptide(L)' 'MPTLEEVEGASRKQICRWYRFLPSPKTDEEVEVINRIVERFNKYGGFTPELSKDIGWA' A
#
# COMPACT_ATOMS: atom_id res chain seq x y z
N MET A 1 -6.76 6.62 5.44
CA MET A 1 -5.37 6.79 5.00
C MET A 1 -4.47 6.41 6.17
N PRO A 2 -3.39 5.63 5.98
CA PRO A 2 -2.41 5.40 7.05
C PRO A 2 -1.50 6.63 7.24
N THR A 3 -0.72 6.65 8.31
CA THR A 3 0.36 7.63 8.50
C THR A 3 1.66 7.16 7.84
N LEU A 4 2.61 8.07 7.63
CA LEU A 4 3.93 7.69 7.10
C LEU A 4 4.66 6.69 8.02
N GLU A 5 4.56 6.85 9.33
CA GLU A 5 5.17 5.92 10.30
C GLU A 5 4.56 4.52 10.19
N GLU A 6 3.24 4.42 10.04
CA GLU A 6 2.56 3.14 9.80
C GLU A 6 3.03 2.48 8.49
N VAL A 7 3.29 3.27 7.45
CA VAL A 7 3.78 2.79 6.15
C VAL A 7 5.23 2.27 6.23
N GLU A 8 6.09 2.90 7.03
CA GLU A 8 7.46 2.42 7.25
C GLU A 8 7.48 1.07 7.98
N GLY A 9 6.66 0.94 9.03
CA GLY A 9 6.57 -0.29 9.82
C GLY A 9 5.76 -1.41 9.18
N ALA A 10 4.99 -1.11 8.12
CA ALA A 10 4.06 -2.07 7.55
C ALA A 10 4.75 -3.25 6.83
N SER A 11 4.14 -4.42 7.00
CA SER A 11 4.50 -5.63 6.26
C SER A 11 4.14 -5.53 4.77
N ARG A 12 4.78 -6.36 3.93
CA ARG A 12 4.44 -6.48 2.51
C ARG A 12 2.94 -6.71 2.28
N LYS A 13 2.31 -7.59 3.08
CA LYS A 13 0.86 -7.87 2.97
C LYS A 13 0.03 -6.61 3.21
N GLN A 14 0.36 -5.83 4.24
CA GLN A 14 -0.36 -4.61 4.56
C GLN A 14 -0.14 -3.52 3.50
N ILE A 15 1.09 -3.34 3.01
CA ILE A 15 1.41 -2.43 1.89
C ILE A 15 0.59 -2.80 0.65
N CYS A 16 0.57 -4.09 0.28
CA CYS A 16 -0.23 -4.58 -0.85
C CYS A 16 -1.73 -4.36 -0.65
N ARG A 17 -2.24 -4.54 0.58
CA ARG A 17 -3.65 -4.29 0.91
C ARG A 17 -4.00 -2.81 0.72
N TRP A 18 -3.16 -1.91 1.23
CA TRP A 18 -3.37 -0.48 1.05
C TRP A 18 -3.27 -0.05 -0.41
N TYR A 19 -2.26 -0.54 -1.14
CA TYR A 19 -2.11 -0.26 -2.57
C TYR A 19 -3.36 -0.62 -3.38
N ARG A 20 -4.08 -1.68 -3.01
CA ARG A 20 -5.27 -2.15 -3.73
C ARG A 20 -6.56 -1.45 -3.32
N PHE A 21 -6.74 -1.16 -2.03
CA PHE A 21 -8.05 -0.78 -1.50
C PHE A 21 -8.14 0.66 -0.97
N LEU A 22 -7.03 1.37 -0.82
CA LEU A 22 -7.13 2.77 -0.44
C LEU A 22 -7.78 3.57 -1.58
N PRO A 23 -8.67 4.52 -1.24
CA PRO A 23 -9.21 5.44 -2.22
C PRO A 23 -8.12 6.36 -2.75
N SER A 24 -8.38 6.98 -3.90
CA SER A 24 -7.52 8.06 -4.41
C SER A 24 -7.39 9.20 -3.38
N PRO A 25 -6.21 9.82 -3.28
CA PRO A 25 -5.96 10.88 -2.32
C PRO A 25 -6.75 12.15 -2.70
N LYS A 26 -7.12 12.94 -1.71
CA LYS A 26 -7.85 14.21 -1.86
C LYS A 26 -7.03 15.42 -1.44
N THR A 27 -5.92 15.21 -0.74
CA THR A 27 -5.01 16.27 -0.27
C THR A 27 -3.56 15.92 -0.63
N ASP A 28 -2.68 16.92 -0.63
CA ASP A 28 -1.25 16.74 -0.90
C ASP A 28 -0.58 15.82 0.14
N GLU A 29 -1.02 15.89 1.40
CA GLU A 29 -0.55 14.99 2.47
C GLU A 29 -0.94 13.53 2.18
N GLU A 30 -2.16 13.28 1.70
CA GLU A 30 -2.59 11.94 1.31
C GLU A 30 -1.84 11.44 0.07
N VAL A 31 -1.50 12.34 -0.87
CA VAL A 31 -0.67 12.03 -2.03
C VAL A 31 0.71 11.56 -1.57
N GLU A 32 1.32 12.23 -0.60
CA GLU A 32 2.62 11.83 -0.04
C GLU A 32 2.58 10.42 0.55
N VAL A 33 1.55 10.11 1.35
CA VAL A 33 1.36 8.78 1.93
C VAL A 33 1.18 7.72 0.84
N ILE A 34 0.35 7.98 -0.17
CA ILE A 34 0.12 7.01 -1.25
C ILE A 34 1.40 6.78 -2.07
N ASN A 35 2.12 7.84 -2.42
CA ASN A 35 3.41 7.72 -3.10
C ASN A 35 4.35 6.83 -2.30
N ARG A 36 4.39 7.01 -0.97
CA ARG A 36 5.23 6.18 -0.11
C ARG A 36 4.80 4.72 -0.10
N ILE A 37 3.50 4.43 -0.11
CA ILE A 37 2.98 3.07 -0.24
C ILE A 37 3.40 2.45 -1.58
N VAL A 38 3.34 3.21 -2.68
CA VAL A 38 3.76 2.74 -4.02
C VAL A 38 5.25 2.41 -4.05
N GLU A 39 6.11 3.27 -3.48
CA GLU A 39 7.55 3.01 -3.37
C GLU A 39 7.83 1.71 -2.60
N ARG A 40 7.17 1.52 -1.46
CA ARG A 40 7.30 0.32 -0.63
C ARG A 40 6.80 -0.91 -1.36
N PHE A 41 5.67 -0.80 -2.06
CA PHE A 41 5.10 -1.87 -2.88
C PHE A 41 6.09 -2.33 -3.96
N ASN A 42 6.71 -1.38 -4.68
CA ASN A 42 7.73 -1.66 -5.68
C ASN A 42 8.99 -2.28 -5.07
N LYS A 43 9.46 -1.76 -3.93
CA LYS A 43 10.60 -2.30 -3.18
C LYS A 43 10.38 -3.76 -2.76
N TYR A 44 9.15 -4.13 -2.40
CA TYR A 44 8.78 -5.49 -2.05
C TYR A 44 8.55 -6.41 -3.27
N GLY A 45 8.64 -5.90 -4.50
CA GLY A 45 8.38 -6.67 -5.72
C GLY A 45 6.89 -6.92 -5.99
N GLY A 46 6.02 -6.06 -5.48
CA GLY A 46 4.58 -6.07 -5.77
C GLY A 46 3.81 -7.30 -5.24
N PHE A 47 2.75 -7.68 -5.94
CA PHE A 47 1.94 -8.87 -5.61
C PHE A 47 2.62 -10.16 -6.06
N THR A 48 2.55 -11.19 -5.21
CA THR A 48 2.66 -12.59 -5.67
C THR A 48 1.25 -13.17 -5.87
N PRO A 49 1.10 -14.29 -6.60
CA PRO A 49 -0.20 -14.97 -6.72
C PRO A 49 -0.83 -15.34 -5.36
N GLU A 50 -0.03 -15.79 -4.40
CA GLU A 50 -0.47 -16.18 -3.06
C GLU A 50 -0.98 -14.96 -2.29
N LEU A 51 -0.20 -13.87 -2.28
CA LEU A 51 -0.60 -12.61 -1.65
C LEU A 51 -1.87 -12.03 -2.29
N SER A 52 -2.00 -12.10 -3.61
CA SER A 52 -3.19 -11.59 -4.29
C SER A 52 -4.44 -12.39 -3.93
N LYS A 53 -4.34 -13.73 -3.80
CA LYS A 53 -5.44 -14.60 -3.36
C LYS A 53 -5.84 -14.33 -1.91
N ASP A 54 -4.86 -14.19 -1.02
CA ASP A 54 -5.09 -13.94 0.41
C ASP A 54 -5.65 -12.53 0.68
N ILE A 55 -5.23 -11.52 -0.08
CA ILE A 55 -5.75 -10.15 0.03
C ILE A 55 -7.13 -10.00 -0.63
N GLY A 56 -7.37 -10.74 -1.71
CA GLY A 56 -8.58 -10.63 -2.52
C GLY A 56 -8.51 -9.54 -3.58
N TRP A 57 -9.58 -9.44 -4.37
CA TRP A 57 -9.72 -8.50 -5.48
C TRP A 57 -10.85 -7.51 -5.14
N ALA A 58 -10.65 -6.24 -5.51
CA ALA A 58 -11.62 -5.16 -5.32
C ALA A 58 -12.69 -5.18 -6.42
#